data_AF-A0A2N3ECJ0-F1
#
_entry.id   AF-A0A2N3ECJ0-F1
#
_cell.length_a   1.000
_cell.length_b   1.000
_cell.length_c   1.000
_cell.angle_alpha   90.00
_cell.angle_beta   90.00
_cell.angle_gamma   90.00
#
_symmetry.space_group_name_H-M   'P 1'
#
loop_
_entity.id
_entity.type
_entity.pdbx_description
1 polymer ?
#
loop_
_entity_poly.entity_id
_entity_poly.type
_entity_poly.pdbx_seq_one_letter_code
_entity_poly.pdbx_strand_id
1 'polypeptide(L)'
;TADLVVGVWVGNDDGTPMTKVTGGGLPAHIWHDFMIRTQKNVPIAQLPDAGPLETASIDPAPPAAREVSQTREYEWEQPGFFERLFGLGGEARREMSPGHPGNRR
;
A
#
# COMPACT_ATOMS: atom_id res chain seq x y z
N THR A 1 0.19 -12.56 -9.22
CA THR A 1 0.63 -12.09 -10.55
C THR A 1 1.95 -11.37 -10.34
N ALA A 2 2.91 -11.47 -11.25
CA ALA A 2 4.19 -10.75 -11.11
C ALA A 2 4.22 -9.46 -11.93
N ASP A 3 3.45 -9.41 -13.02
CA ASP A 3 3.58 -8.37 -14.06
C ASP A 3 2.42 -7.37 -14.12
N LEU A 4 1.37 -7.59 -13.33
CA LEU A 4 0.13 -6.82 -13.39
C LEU A 4 -0.36 -6.43 -12.01
N VAL A 5 -0.55 -5.12 -11.82
CA VAL A 5 -1.19 -4.48 -10.65
C VAL A 5 -2.49 -3.84 -11.10
N VAL A 6 -3.56 -4.03 -10.33
CA VAL A 6 -4.90 -3.50 -10.63
C VAL A 6 -5.51 -2.90 -9.37
N GLY A 7 -5.97 -1.66 -9.47
CA GLY A 7 -6.80 -1.01 -8.45
C GLY A 7 -8.24 -0.86 -8.95
N VAL A 8 -9.21 -1.07 -8.06
CA VAL A 8 -10.63 -0.84 -8.34
C VAL A 8 -11.18 0.10 -7.29
N TRP A 9 -11.81 1.19 -7.74
CA TRP A 9 -12.52 2.14 -6.90
C TRP A 9 -13.97 2.24 -7.37
N VAL A 10 -14.90 2.29 -6.42
CA VAL A 10 -16.33 2.50 -6.67
C VAL A 10 -16.83 3.55 -5.70
N GLY A 11 -17.50 4.57 -6.22
CA GLY A 11 -18.07 5.67 -5.46
C GLY A 11 -19.11 6.42 -6.30
N ASN A 12 -19.90 7.26 -5.65
CA ASN A 12 -20.73 8.24 -6.34
C ASN A 12 -19.89 9.48 -6.65
N ASP A 13 -20.03 10.03 -7.85
CA ASP A 13 -19.25 11.19 -8.29
C ASP A 13 -19.55 12.46 -7.47
N ASP A 14 -20.72 12.52 -6.85
CA ASP A 14 -21.17 13.63 -5.97
C ASP A 14 -20.71 13.46 -4.51
N GLY A 15 -19.96 12.41 -4.19
CA GLY A 15 -19.45 12.13 -2.84
C GLY A 15 -20.51 11.63 -1.86
N THR A 16 -21.75 11.39 -2.30
CA THR A 16 -22.77 10.82 -1.41
C THR A 16 -22.43 9.39 -0.98
N PRO A 17 -22.85 8.95 0.23
CA PRO A 17 -22.53 7.61 0.71
C PRO A 17 -23.19 6.51 -0.13
N MET A 18 -22.43 5.48 -0.49
CA MET A 18 -22.97 4.26 -1.07
C MET A 18 -23.54 3.35 0.03
N THR A 19 -24.71 2.75 -0.23
CA THR A 19 -25.33 1.82 0.74
C THR A 19 -24.72 0.42 0.60
N LYS A 20 -24.22 -0.14 1.72
CA LYS A 20 -23.66 -1.51 1.82
C LYS A 20 -22.48 -1.80 0.87
N VAL A 21 -21.75 -0.79 0.43
CA VAL A 21 -20.50 -0.97 -0.32
C VAL A 21 -19.31 -0.78 0.62
N THR A 22 -18.48 -1.80 0.70
CA THR A 22 -17.19 -1.78 1.42
C THR A 22 -16.09 -2.27 0.48
N GLY A 23 -14.82 -2.01 0.80
CA GLY A 23 -13.69 -2.41 -0.05
C GLY A 23 -13.64 -3.91 -0.35
N GLY A 24 -14.01 -4.75 0.63
CA GLY A 24 -14.09 -6.21 0.47
C GLY A 24 -15.37 -6.73 -0.21
N GLY A 25 -16.31 -5.83 -0.57
CA GLY A 25 -17.56 -6.17 -1.23
C GLY A 25 -17.47 -6.03 -2.76
N LEU A 26 -18.30 -5.14 -3.31
CA LEU A 26 -18.40 -4.93 -4.76
C LEU A 26 -17.04 -4.67 -5.45
N PRO A 27 -16.15 -3.77 -4.97
CA PRO A 27 -14.86 -3.55 -5.61
C PRO A 27 -13.98 -4.81 -5.66
N ALA A 28 -13.97 -5.61 -4.59
CA ALA A 28 -13.22 -6.87 -4.55
C ALA A 28 -13.74 -7.92 -5.53
N HIS A 29 -15.06 -8.03 -5.70
CA HIS A 29 -15.64 -8.94 -6.70
C HIS A 29 -15.27 -8.53 -8.13
N ILE A 30 -15.32 -7.23 -8.45
CA ILE A 30 -14.90 -6.72 -9.76
C ILE A 30 -13.43 -7.06 -10.02
N TRP A 31 -12.57 -6.80 -9.04
CA TRP A 31 -11.15 -7.15 -9.12
C TRP A 31 -10.94 -8.65 -9.34
N HIS A 32 -11.62 -9.50 -8.56
CA HIS A 32 -11.52 -10.95 -8.66
C HIS A 32 -11.85 -11.43 -10.07
N ASP A 33 -13.01 -11.03 -10.61
CA ASP A 33 -13.46 -11.48 -11.92
C ASP A 33 -12.54 -11.00 -13.05
N PHE A 34 -12.02 -9.77 -12.92
CA PHE A 34 -11.03 -9.24 -13.84
C PHE A 34 -9.73 -10.05 -13.82
N MET A 35 -9.20 -10.36 -12.63
CA MET A 35 -7.97 -11.11 -12.48
C MET A 35 -8.10 -12.57 -12.95
N ILE A 36 -9.24 -13.23 -12.70
CA ILE A 36 -9.50 -14.58 -13.22
C ILE A 36 -9.42 -14.61 -14.75
N ARG A 37 -10.04 -13.63 -15.42
CA ARG A 37 -10.02 -13.57 -16.89
C ARG A 37 -8.64 -13.25 -17.43
N THR A 38 -7.96 -12.28 -16.83
CA THR A 38 -6.67 -11.79 -17.29
C THR A 38 -5.56 -12.80 -17.06
N GLN A 39 -5.61 -13.53 -15.94
CA GLN A 39 -4.54 -14.46 -15.55
C GLN A 39 -4.73 -15.89 -16.06
N LYS A 40 -5.85 -16.21 -16.73
CA LYS A 40 -6.24 -17.58 -17.10
C LYS A 40 -5.14 -18.42 -17.77
N ASN A 41 -4.31 -17.81 -18.61
CA ASN A 41 -3.23 -18.49 -19.35
C ASN A 41 -1.86 -17.83 -19.14
N VAL A 42 -1.71 -17.04 -18.09
CA VAL A 42 -0.43 -16.38 -17.79
C VAL A 42 0.40 -17.30 -16.91
N PRO A 43 1.65 -17.65 -17.29
CA PRO A 43 2.52 -18.48 -16.47
C PRO A 43 2.72 -17.91 -15.07
N ILE A 44 2.87 -18.81 -14.08
CA ILE A 44 3.25 -18.40 -12.73
C ILE A 44 4.72 -17.99 -12.78
N ALA A 45 4.97 -16.69 -12.65
CA ALA A 45 6.31 -16.14 -12.53
C ALA A 45 6.69 -15.97 -11.04
N GLN A 46 7.97 -16.20 -10.72
CA GLN A 46 8.50 -15.86 -9.41
C GLN A 46 8.61 -14.34 -9.30
N LEU A 47 8.46 -13.82 -8.07
CA LEU A 47 8.70 -12.40 -7.83
C LEU A 47 10.21 -12.10 -7.97
N PRO A 48 10.58 -10.90 -8.44
CA PRO A 48 11.97 -10.45 -8.38
C PRO A 48 12.49 -10.55 -6.95
N ASP A 49 13.73 -11.02 -6.79
CA ASP A 49 14.38 -11.24 -5.49
C ASP A 49 13.72 -12.27 -4.56
N ALA A 50 12.76 -13.06 -5.07
CA ALA A 50 12.36 -14.30 -4.41
C ALA A 50 13.55 -15.28 -4.49
N GLY A 51 14.38 -15.31 -3.45
CA GLY A 51 15.35 -16.38 -3.26
C GLY A 51 14.64 -17.74 -3.24
N PRO A 52 15.37 -18.86 -3.40
CA PRO A 52 14.79 -20.18 -3.26
C PRO A 52 13.94 -20.21 -1.98
N LEU A 53 12.65 -20.52 -2.12
CA LEU A 53 11.84 -20.86 -0.97
C LEU A 53 12.41 -22.17 -0.46
N GLU A 54 13.37 -22.07 0.45
CA GLU A 54 13.77 -23.17 1.30
C GLU A 54 12.49 -23.49 2.07
N THR A 55 11.76 -24.52 1.61
CA THR A 55 10.73 -25.16 2.42
C THR A 55 11.41 -25.42 3.74
N ALA A 56 11.04 -24.67 4.77
CA ALA A 56 11.61 -24.84 6.08
C ALA A 56 11.38 -26.30 6.47
N SER A 57 12.42 -27.12 6.34
CA SER A 57 12.49 -28.39 7.02
C SER A 57 12.20 -28.06 8.47
N ILE A 58 11.19 -28.71 9.08
CA ILE A 58 10.88 -28.55 10.51
C ILE A 58 11.94 -29.30 11.34
N ASP A 59 13.19 -29.25 10.91
CA ASP A 59 14.34 -29.71 11.64
C ASP A 59 14.84 -28.53 12.48
N PRO A 60 14.94 -28.66 13.81
CA PRO A 60 15.43 -27.57 14.65
C PRO A 60 16.92 -27.32 14.36
N ALA A 61 17.20 -26.31 13.53
CA ALA A 61 18.56 -25.83 13.29
C ALA A 61 19.10 -25.08 14.54
N PRO A 62 20.41 -25.23 14.87
CA PRO A 62 21.03 -24.52 15.98
C PRO A 62 21.01 -22.99 15.76
N PRO A 63 21.06 -22.19 16.85
CA PRO A 63 20.93 -20.74 16.77
C PRO A 63 22.22 -20.11 16.20
N ALA A 64 22.35 -20.08 14.88
CA ALA A 64 23.31 -19.24 14.19
C ALA A 64 22.68 -17.88 13.89
N ALA A 65 23.44 -16.83 14.21
CA ALA A 65 23.09 -15.42 14.18
C ALA A 65 22.11 -15.02 13.07
N ARG A 66 20.93 -14.54 13.48
CA ARG A 66 20.00 -13.80 12.62
C ARG A 66 20.67 -12.47 12.27
N GLU A 67 21.23 -12.39 11.07
CA GLU A 67 21.62 -11.11 10.49
C GLU A 67 20.37 -10.24 10.40
N VAL A 68 20.42 -9.09 11.06
CA VAL A 68 19.30 -8.17 11.20
C VAL A 68 18.99 -7.62 9.82
N SER A 69 17.95 -8.16 9.18
CA SER A 69 17.32 -7.54 8.03
C SER A 69 17.02 -6.09 8.38
N GLN A 70 17.67 -5.16 7.70
CA GLN A 70 17.46 -3.73 7.88
C GLN A 70 15.96 -3.44 7.71
N THR A 71 15.31 -2.95 8.75
CA THR A 71 13.93 -2.46 8.69
C THR A 71 13.89 -1.34 7.66
N ARG A 72 13.47 -1.66 6.43
CA ARG A 72 13.07 -0.62 5.48
C ARG A 72 11.79 -0.03 6.05
N GLU A 73 11.90 1.18 6.59
CA GLU A 73 10.72 2.00 6.85
C GLU A 73 10.04 2.25 5.51
N TYR A 74 8.85 1.71 5.34
CA TYR A 74 8.11 1.93 4.12
C TYR A 74 7.35 3.24 4.21
N GLU A 75 7.25 3.95 3.09
CA GLU A 75 6.54 5.24 3.03
C GLU A 75 5.06 5.13 3.48
N TRP A 76 4.44 3.95 3.29
CA TRP A 76 3.07 3.66 3.73
C TRP A 76 2.89 3.48 5.24
N GLU A 77 3.99 3.40 5.99
CA GLU A 77 3.98 3.40 7.46
C GLU A 77 3.97 4.83 8.04
N GLN A 78 4.16 5.86 7.20
CA GLN A 78 4.14 7.25 7.66
C GLN A 78 2.72 7.67 8.06
N PRO A 79 2.54 8.32 9.22
CA PRO A 79 1.27 8.93 9.59
C PRO A 79 0.76 9.87 8.48
N GLY A 80 -0.54 9.82 8.21
CA GLY A 80 -1.12 10.66 7.15
C GLY A 80 -0.95 10.10 5.73
N PHE A 81 -0.29 8.94 5.55
CA PHE A 81 -0.05 8.37 4.22
C PHE A 81 -1.36 8.12 3.48
N PHE A 82 -2.32 7.49 4.13
CA PHE A 82 -3.61 7.17 3.52
C PHE A 82 -4.46 8.43 3.28
N GLU A 83 -4.30 9.45 4.10
CA GLU A 83 -4.97 10.75 3.96
C GLU A 83 -4.42 11.54 2.77
N ARG A 84 -3.11 11.44 2.52
CA ARG A 84 -2.47 11.97 1.31
C ARG A 84 -2.83 11.14 0.07
N LEU A 85 -2.85 9.81 0.21
CA LEU A 85 -3.16 8.86 -0.87
C LEU A 85 -4.62 9.01 -1.35
N PHE A 86 -5.56 9.19 -0.44
CA PHE A 86 -6.99 9.31 -0.75
C PHE A 86 -7.50 10.76 -0.75
N GLY A 87 -6.61 11.75 -0.59
CA GLY A 87 -6.97 13.16 -0.58
C GLY A 87 -7.96 13.56 0.52
N LEU A 88 -8.06 12.75 1.59
CA LEU A 88 -8.94 13.02 2.74
C LEU A 88 -8.37 14.12 3.67
N GLY A 89 -7.14 14.59 3.40
CA GLY A 89 -6.50 15.70 4.12
C GLY A 89 -6.78 17.06 3.50
N GLY A 90 -7.95 17.64 3.77
CA GLY A 90 -8.26 19.04 3.46
C GLY A 90 -7.68 20.00 4.52
N GLU A 91 -6.71 20.81 4.10
CA GLU A 91 -6.36 22.16 4.60
C GLU A 91 -6.26 22.38 6.13
N ALA A 92 -5.05 22.23 6.69
CA ALA A 92 -4.65 22.98 7.89
C ALA A 92 -3.12 23.14 7.99
N ARG A 93 -2.56 24.11 7.24
CA ARG A 93 -1.44 25.00 7.65
C ARG A 93 -0.98 25.86 6.48
N ARG A 94 -1.80 26.85 6.13
CA ARG A 94 -1.26 28.18 5.80
C ARG A 94 -1.42 29.04 7.04
N GLU A 95 -0.64 28.74 8.06
CA GLU A 95 -0.51 29.66 9.18
C GLU A 95 0.54 30.70 8.78
N MET A 96 0.01 31.88 8.46
CA MET A 96 0.69 33.14 8.26
C MET A 96 1.73 33.37 9.35
N SER A 97 3.02 33.35 9.01
CA SER A 97 4.10 33.68 9.95
C SER A 97 4.05 35.19 10.27
N PRO A 98 3.85 35.60 11.54
CA PRO A 98 3.99 37.00 11.92
C PRO A 98 5.47 37.34 12.10
N GLY A 99 5.97 38.26 11.28
CA GLY A 99 7.01 39.24 11.60
C GLY A 99 8.34 38.72 12.15
N HIS A 100 9.35 38.63 11.29
CA HIS A 100 10.75 38.59 11.68
C HIS A 100 11.20 40.01 12.10
N PRO A 101 11.56 40.29 13.37
CA PRO A 101 12.19 41.57 13.69
C PRO A 101 13.64 41.54 13.19
N GLY A 102 13.95 42.45 12.27
CA GLY A 102 15.27 42.63 11.70
C GLY A 102 16.33 42.93 12.76
N ASN A 103 17.48 42.28 12.62
CA ASN A 103 18.66 42.65 13.40
C ASN A 103 19.27 43.92 12.80
N ARG A 104 19.26 45.01 13.56
CA ARG A 104 19.94 46.26 13.23
C ARG A 104 21.06 46.47 14.24
N ARG A 105 22.28 46.48 13.69
CA ARG A 105 23.60 46.81 14.27
C ARG A 105 24.36 45.66 14.91
#